data_AF-A0A5C7FG85-F1
#
_entry.id   AF-A0A5C7FG85-F1
#
_cell.length_a   1.000
_cell.length_b   1.000
_cell.length_c   1.000
_cell.angle_alpha   90.00
_cell.angle_beta   90.00
_cell.angle_gamma   90.00
#
_symmetry.space_group_name_H-M   'P 1'
#
loop_
_entity.id
_entity.type
_entity.pdbx_description
1 polymer ?
#
loop_
_entity_poly.entity_id
_entity_poly.type
_entity_poly.pdbx_seq_one_letter_code
_entity_poly.pdbx_strand_id
1 'polypeptide(L)'
;MRPSKRFGPTVRKRFLKMMHSRQQKSKLTPSINPDHVEFIDYYHILDITPSATTEEIGVAFKRQAIKWHPDKNPGTDTTERMQRINEARLILTDEDARRRYDAEYNRHVREDSANSRTTAGRGGASYQASRQGVTDDDLARWMENARRQSVDLARQTAKDFAGMSKVAAKEGAKAFGMHMAGYVLSGLFFMLLFAMMNGCN
;
A
#
# COMPACT_ATOMS: atom_id res chain seq x y z
N MET A 1 17.64 -23.95 -42.14
CA MET A 1 18.66 -23.48 -41.17
C MET A 1 18.52 -21.97 -40.95
N ARG A 2 18.35 -21.52 -39.70
CA ARG A 2 18.55 -20.12 -39.27
C ARG A 2 19.46 -20.12 -38.02
N PRO A 3 20.40 -19.18 -37.89
CA PRO A 3 21.50 -19.30 -36.95
C PRO A 3 21.06 -18.98 -35.51
N SER A 4 21.33 -19.89 -34.58
CA SER A 4 21.17 -19.65 -33.16
C SER A 4 22.29 -18.70 -32.68
N LYS A 5 21.97 -17.43 -32.43
CA LYS A 5 22.90 -16.50 -31.77
C LYS A 5 23.18 -17.01 -30.35
N ARG A 6 24.34 -17.64 -30.14
CA ARG A 6 24.83 -18.03 -28.81
C ARG A 6 25.27 -16.77 -28.07
N PHE A 7 24.44 -16.31 -27.14
CA PHE A 7 24.82 -15.23 -26.23
C PHE A 7 25.92 -15.71 -25.27
N GLY A 8 26.95 -14.87 -25.06
CA GLY A 8 28.05 -15.15 -24.14
C GLY A 8 27.60 -15.30 -22.68
N PRO A 9 28.44 -15.93 -21.82
CA PRO A 9 28.08 -16.33 -20.45
C PRO A 9 27.61 -15.15 -19.58
N THR A 10 28.16 -13.95 -19.78
CA THR A 10 27.79 -12.73 -19.04
C THR A 10 26.40 -12.22 -19.42
N VAL A 11 26.06 -12.23 -20.71
CA VAL A 11 24.73 -11.82 -21.22
C VAL A 11 23.68 -12.82 -20.76
N ARG A 12 24.01 -14.11 -20.79
CA ARG A 12 23.14 -15.19 -20.31
C ARG A 12 22.86 -15.07 -18.82
N LYS A 13 23.85 -14.74 -17.98
CA LYS A 13 23.66 -14.50 -16.53
C LYS A 13 22.79 -13.27 -16.25
N ARG A 14 22.97 -12.16 -16.99
CA ARG A 14 22.17 -10.94 -16.83
C ARG A 14 20.73 -11.16 -17.30
N PHE A 15 20.54 -11.91 -18.38
CA PHE A 15 19.24 -12.35 -18.87
C PHE A 15 18.55 -13.31 -17.91
N LEU A 16 19.28 -14.30 -17.35
CA LEU A 16 18.75 -15.18 -16.31
C LEU A 16 18.35 -14.39 -15.07
N LYS A 17 19.17 -13.46 -14.59
CA LYS A 17 18.84 -12.61 -13.43
C LYS A 17 17.60 -11.76 -13.69
N MET A 18 17.42 -11.26 -14.91
CA MET A 18 16.22 -10.55 -15.36
C MET A 18 14.98 -11.46 -15.40
N MET A 19 15.13 -12.71 -15.86
CA MET A 19 14.05 -13.71 -15.91
C MET A 19 13.61 -14.16 -14.50
N HIS A 20 14.56 -14.42 -13.59
CA HIS A 20 14.25 -14.78 -12.20
C HIS A 20 13.64 -13.60 -11.41
N SER A 21 14.06 -12.37 -11.70
CA SER A 21 13.46 -11.16 -11.12
C SER A 21 12.03 -10.91 -11.63
N ARG A 22 11.73 -11.27 -12.89
CA ARG A 22 10.36 -11.27 -13.43
C ARG A 22 9.51 -12.39 -12.83
N GLN A 23 10.06 -13.59 -12.65
CA GLN A 23 9.35 -14.73 -12.06
C GLN A 23 9.05 -14.57 -10.57
N GLN A 24 9.85 -13.80 -9.82
CA GLN A 24 9.50 -13.43 -8.44
C GLN A 24 8.42 -12.35 -8.37
N LYS A 25 8.41 -11.38 -9.29
CA LYS A 25 7.33 -10.38 -9.37
C LYS A 25 5.98 -10.98 -9.77
N SER A 26 5.96 -12.07 -10.54
CA SER A 26 4.72 -12.76 -10.92
C SER A 26 4.13 -13.59 -9.78
N LYS A 27 4.89 -13.93 -8.73
CA LYS A 27 4.35 -14.63 -7.55
C LYS A 27 3.62 -13.70 -6.57
N LEU A 28 3.70 -12.38 -6.73
CA LEU A 28 2.97 -11.39 -5.91
C LEU A 28 1.75 -10.79 -6.63
N THR A 29 1.48 -11.19 -7.87
CA THR A 29 0.24 -10.86 -8.55
C THR A 29 -0.59 -12.14 -8.61
N PRO A 30 -1.71 -12.24 -7.90
CA PRO A 30 -2.68 -13.29 -8.21
C PRO A 30 -2.96 -13.19 -9.71
N SER A 31 -2.93 -14.32 -10.41
CA SER A 31 -3.35 -14.39 -11.81
C SER A 31 -4.85 -14.11 -11.86
N ILE A 32 -5.23 -12.83 -11.87
CA ILE A 32 -6.63 -12.40 -11.92
C ILE A 32 -6.98 -12.26 -13.39
N ASN A 33 -7.81 -13.18 -13.90
CA ASN A 33 -8.56 -12.94 -15.13
C ASN A 33 -9.36 -11.64 -14.91
N PRO A 34 -9.25 -10.64 -15.79
CA PRO A 34 -9.96 -9.36 -15.64
C PRO A 34 -11.49 -9.51 -15.61
N ASP A 35 -11.98 -10.70 -15.93
CA ASP A 35 -13.38 -11.05 -16.10
C ASP A 35 -14.09 -11.35 -14.75
N HIS A 36 -13.34 -11.51 -13.64
CA HIS A 36 -13.92 -11.84 -12.33
C HIS A 36 -13.24 -11.09 -11.18
N VAL A 37 -13.78 -9.93 -10.81
CA VAL A 37 -13.45 -9.22 -9.57
C VAL A 37 -14.27 -9.83 -8.43
N GLU A 38 -13.61 -10.30 -7.37
CA GLU A 38 -14.29 -10.82 -6.18
C GLU A 38 -15.03 -9.69 -5.46
N PHE A 39 -16.27 -9.94 -5.02
CA PHE A 39 -17.00 -8.98 -4.21
C PHE A 39 -16.39 -8.90 -2.80
N ILE A 40 -16.06 -7.68 -2.37
CA ILE A 40 -15.48 -7.41 -1.05
C ILE A 40 -16.44 -6.51 -0.29
N ASP A 41 -16.78 -6.90 0.95
CA ASP A 41 -17.59 -6.09 1.85
C ASP A 41 -16.74 -4.94 2.47
N TYR A 42 -16.72 -3.79 1.81
CA TYR A 42 -16.02 -2.59 2.25
C TYR A 42 -16.65 -1.94 3.49
N TYR A 43 -17.95 -2.09 3.70
CA TYR A 43 -18.62 -1.64 4.92
C TYR A 43 -18.11 -2.42 6.13
N HIS A 44 -17.99 -3.74 5.99
CA HIS A 44 -17.39 -4.58 7.01
C HIS A 44 -15.89 -4.31 7.21
N ILE A 45 -15.13 -4.04 6.15
CA ILE A 45 -13.70 -3.69 6.27
C ILE A 45 -13.51 -2.41 7.09
N LEU A 46 -14.34 -1.40 6.87
CA LEU A 46 -14.30 -0.14 7.61
C LEU A 46 -15.00 -0.19 8.97
N ASP A 47 -15.77 -1.24 9.23
CA ASP A 47 -16.57 -1.43 10.45
C ASP A 47 -17.60 -0.31 10.62
N ILE A 48 -18.42 -0.13 9.58
CA ILE A 48 -19.49 0.86 9.47
C ILE A 48 -20.73 0.25 8.81
N THR A 49 -21.86 0.95 8.90
CA THR A 49 -23.11 0.55 8.26
C THR A 49 -23.23 1.11 6.83
N PRO A 50 -24.02 0.51 5.94
CA PRO A 50 -24.27 1.07 4.60
C PRO A 50 -24.88 2.47 4.61
N SER A 51 -25.56 2.85 5.69
CA SER A 51 -26.15 4.18 5.90
C SER A 51 -25.14 5.26 6.32
N ALA A 52 -23.86 4.91 6.51
CA ALA A 52 -22.86 5.85 7.02
C ALA A 52 -22.61 7.04 6.08
N THR A 53 -22.41 8.24 6.63
CA THR A 53 -22.12 9.44 5.83
C THR A 53 -20.67 9.45 5.32
N THR A 54 -20.37 10.31 4.35
CA THR A 54 -19.01 10.48 3.82
C THR A 54 -18.01 10.89 4.91
N GLU A 55 -18.45 11.70 5.88
CA GLU A 55 -17.64 12.09 7.03
C GLU A 55 -17.33 10.88 7.93
N GLU A 56 -18.34 10.05 8.21
CA GLU A 56 -18.17 8.82 9.01
C GLU A 56 -17.24 7.82 8.34
N ILE A 57 -17.33 7.67 7.01
CA ILE A 57 -16.39 6.86 6.21
C ILE A 57 -14.95 7.37 6.38
N GLY A 58 -14.74 8.69 6.32
CA GLY A 58 -13.43 9.30 6.53
C GLY A 58 -12.86 9.06 7.93
N VAL A 59 -13.71 9.11 8.96
CA VAL A 59 -13.32 8.83 10.35
C VAL A 59 -13.00 7.34 10.53
N ALA A 60 -13.86 6.45 10.03
CA ALA A 60 -13.68 5.00 10.11
C ALA A 60 -12.41 4.54 9.38
N PHE A 61 -12.14 5.11 8.20
CA PHE A 61 -10.89 4.90 7.47
C PHE A 61 -9.66 5.22 8.33
N LYS A 62 -9.62 6.41 8.95
CA LYS A 62 -8.48 6.80 9.80
C LYS A 62 -8.30 5.84 10.97
N ARG A 63 -9.40 5.44 11.62
CA ARG A 63 -9.40 4.47 12.72
C ARG A 63 -8.81 3.12 12.29
N GLN A 64 -9.26 2.58 11.16
CA GLN A 64 -8.76 1.30 10.65
C GLN A 64 -7.32 1.39 10.14
N ALA A 65 -6.95 2.47 9.47
CA ALA A 65 -5.59 2.69 8.98
C ALA A 65 -4.58 2.75 10.13
N ILE A 66 -4.93 3.41 11.24
CA ILE A 66 -4.10 3.42 12.45
C ILE A 66 -4.04 2.01 13.06
N LYS A 67 -5.19 1.34 13.20
CA LYS A 67 -5.26 -0.01 13.78
C LYS A 67 -4.38 -1.02 13.04
N TRP A 68 -4.36 -0.95 11.72
CA TRP A 68 -3.66 -1.90 10.86
C TRP A 68 -2.32 -1.38 10.31
N HIS A 69 -1.83 -0.23 10.80
CA HIS A 69 -0.54 0.31 10.39
C HIS A 69 0.60 -0.65 10.79
N PRO A 70 1.60 -0.91 9.91
CA PRO A 70 2.68 -1.85 10.20
C PRO A 70 3.50 -1.49 11.45
N ASP A 71 3.67 -0.19 11.72
CA ASP A 71 4.35 0.30 12.93
C ASP A 71 3.68 -0.17 14.24
N LYS A 72 2.34 -0.29 14.24
CA LYS A 72 1.57 -0.76 15.39
C LYS A 72 1.39 -2.27 15.42
N ASN A 73 1.76 -2.97 14.34
CA ASN A 73 1.62 -4.42 14.18
C ASN A 73 2.97 -5.06 13.79
N PRO A 74 4.03 -4.86 14.58
CA PRO A 74 5.33 -5.43 14.28
C PRO A 74 5.23 -6.97 14.22
N GLY A 75 5.76 -7.56 13.16
CA GLY A 75 5.78 -9.01 12.97
C GLY A 75 4.49 -9.62 12.41
N THR A 76 3.46 -8.81 12.12
CA THR A 76 2.25 -9.26 11.40
C THR A 76 2.19 -8.60 10.03
N ASP A 77 1.92 -9.39 8.98
CA ASP A 77 1.70 -8.82 7.65
C ASP A 77 0.30 -8.19 7.56
N THR A 78 0.23 -6.87 7.65
CA THR A 78 -1.01 -6.11 7.53
C THR A 78 -1.24 -5.55 6.12
N THR A 79 -0.38 -5.90 5.16
CA THR A 79 -0.35 -5.31 3.81
C THR A 79 -1.70 -5.46 3.11
N GLU A 80 -2.25 -6.68 3.09
CA GLU A 80 -3.53 -6.96 2.43
C GLU A 80 -4.69 -6.21 3.10
N ARG A 81 -4.71 -6.17 4.44
CA ARG A 81 -5.77 -5.46 5.18
C ARG A 81 -5.72 -3.96 4.91
N MET A 82 -4.53 -3.37 4.93
CA MET A 82 -4.32 -1.95 4.59
C MET A 82 -4.71 -1.65 3.16
N GLN A 83 -4.41 -2.57 2.23
CA GLN A 83 -4.82 -2.45 0.83
C GLN A 83 -6.34 -2.36 0.70
N ARG A 84 -7.08 -3.29 1.34
CA ARG A 84 -8.56 -3.30 1.36
C ARG A 84 -9.15 -2.07 2.03
N ILE A 85 -8.53 -1.56 3.10
CA ILE A 85 -8.98 -0.31 3.79
C ILE A 85 -8.87 0.90 2.84
N ASN A 86 -7.78 0.98 2.08
CA ASN A 86 -7.60 2.05 1.09
C ASN A 86 -8.60 1.91 -0.07
N GLU A 87 -8.81 0.69 -0.58
CA GLU A 87 -9.83 0.41 -1.61
C GLU A 87 -11.23 0.81 -1.15
N ALA A 88 -11.61 0.40 0.06
CA ALA A 88 -12.90 0.76 0.65
C ALA A 88 -13.13 2.26 0.67
N ARG A 89 -12.12 3.05 1.08
CA ARG A 89 -12.22 4.51 1.06
C ARG A 89 -12.42 5.05 -0.35
N LEU A 90 -11.66 4.58 -1.34
CA LEU A 90 -11.75 5.07 -2.72
C LEU A 90 -13.13 4.80 -3.33
N ILE A 91 -13.70 3.61 -3.08
CA ILE A 91 -15.01 3.23 -3.62
C ILE A 91 -16.15 3.92 -2.87
N LEU A 92 -16.08 4.02 -1.54
CA LEU A 92 -17.19 4.54 -0.74
C LEU A 92 -17.24 6.08 -0.65
N THR A 93 -16.14 6.77 -0.99
CA THR A 93 -16.12 8.25 -1.00
C THR A 93 -16.64 8.84 -2.30
N ASP A 94 -16.53 8.11 -3.42
CA ASP A 94 -17.06 8.54 -4.71
C ASP A 94 -18.55 8.16 -4.81
N GLU A 95 -19.41 9.15 -5.05
CA GLU A 95 -20.87 8.96 -5.03
C GLU A 95 -21.35 7.97 -6.11
N ASP A 96 -20.76 8.00 -7.30
CA ASP A 96 -21.13 7.14 -8.40
C ASP A 96 -20.66 5.70 -8.16
N ALA A 97 -19.42 5.54 -7.69
CA ALA A 97 -18.87 4.23 -7.33
C ALA A 97 -19.63 3.61 -6.16
N ARG A 98 -19.93 4.40 -5.12
CA ARG A 98 -20.70 3.95 -3.95
C ARG A 98 -22.10 3.51 -4.35
N ARG A 99 -22.81 4.26 -5.20
CA ARG A 99 -24.16 3.87 -5.65
C ARG A 99 -24.16 2.50 -6.34
N ARG A 100 -23.17 2.23 -7.19
CA ARG A 100 -23.03 0.92 -7.86
C ARG A 100 -22.67 -0.18 -6.86
N TYR A 101 -21.75 0.15 -5.96
CA TYR A 101 -21.36 -0.73 -4.86
C TYR A 101 -22.56 -1.13 -3.99
N ASP A 102 -23.44 -0.19 -3.66
CA ASP A 102 -24.64 -0.44 -2.86
C ASP A 102 -25.63 -1.36 -3.55
N ALA A 103 -25.78 -1.23 -4.88
CA ALA A 103 -26.64 -2.13 -5.65
C ALA A 103 -26.12 -3.58 -5.60
N GLU A 104 -24.82 -3.76 -5.76
CA GLU A 104 -24.14 -5.05 -5.69
C GLU A 104 -24.17 -5.63 -4.26
N TYR A 105 -23.87 -4.81 -3.25
CA TYR A 105 -23.95 -5.17 -1.83
C TYR A 105 -25.33 -5.71 -1.47
N ASN A 106 -26.39 -5.00 -1.85
CA ASN A 106 -27.77 -5.45 -1.60
C ASN A 106 -28.11 -6.77 -2.30
N ARG A 107 -27.53 -7.05 -3.47
CA ARG A 107 -27.72 -8.34 -4.14
C ARG A 107 -27.05 -9.47 -3.35
N HIS A 108 -25.79 -9.29 -2.95
CA HIS A 108 -25.06 -10.29 -2.15
C HIS A 108 -25.76 -10.58 -0.81
N VAL A 109 -26.20 -9.54 -0.08
CA VAL A 109 -26.93 -9.71 1.19
C VAL A 109 -28.23 -10.50 1.01
N ARG A 110 -28.96 -10.27 -0.09
CA ARG A 110 -30.20 -11.02 -0.40
C ARG A 110 -29.91 -12.47 -0.76
N GLU A 111 -28.86 -12.72 -1.53
CA GLU A 111 -28.42 -14.07 -1.92
C GLU A 111 -27.97 -14.89 -0.71
N ASP A 112 -27.17 -14.29 0.19
CA ASP A 112 -26.73 -14.92 1.44
C ASP A 112 -27.94 -15.27 2.33
N SER A 113 -28.92 -14.37 2.41
CA SER A 113 -30.16 -14.59 3.15
C SER A 113 -31.02 -15.70 2.53
N ALA A 114 -31.06 -15.81 1.21
CA ALA A 114 -31.79 -16.85 0.50
C ALA A 114 -31.12 -18.22 0.70
N ASN A 115 -29.79 -18.28 0.61
CA ASN A 115 -29.02 -19.51 0.77
C ASN A 115 -29.00 -20.04 2.21
N SER A 116 -29.09 -19.12 3.19
CA SER A 116 -29.24 -19.49 4.60
C SER A 116 -30.60 -20.13 4.91
N ARG A 117 -31.65 -19.84 4.13
CA ARG A 117 -32.98 -20.45 4.29
C ARG A 117 -33.07 -21.84 3.67
N THR A 118 -32.32 -22.12 2.60
CA THR A 118 -32.31 -23.43 1.92
C THR A 118 -31.45 -24.47 2.64
N THR A 119 -30.42 -24.04 3.38
CA THR A 119 -29.52 -24.92 4.15
C THR A 119 -30.11 -25.42 5.48
N ALA A 120 -31.17 -24.77 5.99
CA ALA A 120 -31.86 -25.19 7.22
C ALA A 120 -32.73 -26.46 7.08
N GLY A 121 -32.89 -27.02 5.87
CA GLY A 121 -33.71 -28.20 5.61
C GLY A 121 -32.97 -29.48 5.18
N ARG A 122 -31.65 -29.44 4.96
CA ARG A 122 -30.89 -30.60 4.48
C ARG A 122 -29.52 -30.63 5.14
N GLY A 123 -29.34 -31.58 6.05
CA GLY A 123 -28.13 -31.73 6.85
C GLY A 123 -26.86 -31.78 6.01
N GLY A 124 -25.87 -31.01 6.44
CA GLY A 124 -24.45 -31.21 6.15
C GLY A 124 -24.05 -31.02 4.68
N ALA A 125 -23.92 -29.77 4.22
CA ALA A 125 -23.04 -29.45 3.11
C ALA A 125 -22.29 -28.15 3.44
N SER A 126 -20.96 -28.27 3.44
CA SER A 126 -19.95 -27.26 3.73
C SER A 126 -20.27 -25.88 3.15
N TYR A 127 -20.06 -24.83 3.96
CA TYR A 127 -19.97 -23.43 3.55
C TYR A 127 -18.88 -23.26 2.47
N GLN A 128 -19.21 -23.55 1.23
CA GLN A 128 -18.50 -23.02 0.09
C GLN A 128 -19.20 -21.70 -0.23
N ALA A 129 -18.89 -20.68 0.57
CA ALA A 129 -19.32 -19.31 0.34
C ALA A 129 -19.09 -19.01 -1.14
N SER A 130 -20.17 -18.65 -1.82
CA SER A 130 -20.15 -18.34 -3.23
C SER A 130 -19.13 -17.21 -3.43
N ARG A 131 -18.01 -17.55 -4.08
CA ARG A 131 -17.12 -16.58 -4.72
C ARG A 131 -17.83 -15.97 -5.93
N GLN A 132 -19.01 -15.41 -5.72
CA GLN A 132 -19.72 -14.68 -6.74
C GLN A 132 -18.95 -13.38 -6.93
N GLY A 133 -18.51 -13.17 -8.17
CA GLY A 133 -17.86 -11.94 -8.57
C GLY A 133 -18.85 -10.78 -8.66
N VAL A 134 -18.30 -9.58 -8.73
CA VAL A 134 -19.03 -8.37 -9.08
C VAL A 134 -19.61 -8.52 -10.48
N THR A 135 -20.90 -8.23 -10.65
CA THR A 135 -21.56 -8.37 -11.96
C THR A 135 -21.59 -7.08 -12.76
N ASP A 136 -21.52 -5.93 -12.09
CA ASP A 136 -21.44 -4.62 -12.74
C ASP A 136 -20.02 -4.39 -13.28
N ASP A 137 -19.87 -4.43 -14.60
CA ASP A 137 -18.57 -4.25 -15.28
C ASP A 137 -17.91 -2.91 -14.94
N ASP A 138 -18.70 -1.86 -14.72
CA ASP A 138 -18.17 -0.55 -14.36
C ASP A 138 -17.59 -0.61 -12.96
N LEU A 139 -18.35 -1.08 -11.96
CA LEU A 139 -17.89 -1.25 -10.59
C LEU A 139 -16.65 -2.15 -10.53
N ALA A 140 -16.62 -3.24 -11.31
CA ALA A 140 -15.45 -4.11 -11.40
C ALA A 140 -14.19 -3.32 -11.84
N ARG A 141 -14.31 -2.44 -12.84
CA ARG A 141 -13.21 -1.53 -13.25
C ARG A 141 -12.84 -0.54 -12.16
N TRP A 142 -13.82 0.02 -11.44
CA TRP A 142 -13.58 0.91 -10.31
C TRP A 142 -12.82 0.20 -9.18
N MET A 143 -13.24 -1.00 -8.80
CA MET A 143 -12.59 -1.81 -7.77
C MET A 143 -11.16 -2.20 -8.18
N GLU A 144 -10.94 -2.58 -9.43
CA GLU A 144 -9.59 -2.87 -9.94
C GLU A 144 -8.70 -1.61 -9.96
N ASN A 145 -9.25 -0.46 -10.34
CA ASN A 145 -8.51 0.81 -10.29
C ASN A 145 -8.17 1.22 -8.86
N ALA A 146 -9.12 1.08 -7.93
CA ALA A 146 -8.90 1.34 -6.51
C ALA A 146 -7.81 0.42 -5.93
N ARG A 147 -7.82 -0.86 -6.32
CA ARG A 147 -6.82 -1.86 -5.95
C ARG A 147 -5.42 -1.52 -6.45
N ARG A 148 -5.31 -1.00 -7.68
CA ARG A 148 -4.02 -0.54 -8.22
C ARG A 148 -3.52 0.70 -7.48
N GLN A 149 -4.41 1.69 -7.29
CA GLN A 149 -4.05 2.93 -6.60
C GLN A 149 -3.62 2.69 -5.16
N SER A 150 -4.28 1.78 -4.43
CA SER A 150 -3.92 1.45 -3.05
C SER A 150 -2.52 0.85 -2.94
N VAL A 151 -2.12 -0.02 -3.88
CA VAL A 151 -0.78 -0.63 -3.93
C VAL A 151 0.28 0.37 -4.37
N ASP A 152 -0.03 1.21 -5.35
CA ASP A 152 0.94 2.17 -5.90
C ASP A 152 1.21 3.32 -4.94
N LEU A 153 0.20 3.80 -4.21
CA LEU A 153 0.37 4.81 -3.16
C LEU A 153 1.37 4.34 -2.10
N ALA A 154 1.19 3.12 -1.58
CA ALA A 154 2.09 2.54 -0.58
C ALA A 154 3.54 2.44 -1.10
N ARG A 155 3.72 2.05 -2.37
CA ARG A 155 5.04 1.96 -3.00
C ARG A 155 5.68 3.31 -3.26
N GLN A 156 4.90 4.31 -3.69
CA GLN A 156 5.39 5.67 -3.94
C GLN A 156 5.80 6.32 -2.63
N THR A 157 4.94 6.32 -1.60
CA THR A 157 5.27 6.89 -0.29
C THR A 157 6.53 6.26 0.31
N ALA A 158 6.68 4.93 0.21
CA ALA A 158 7.90 4.26 0.69
C ALA A 158 9.16 4.69 -0.09
N LYS A 159 9.07 4.85 -1.41
CA LYS A 159 10.19 5.29 -2.24
C LYS A 159 10.53 6.75 -2.00
N ASP A 160 9.53 7.62 -1.91
CA ASP A 160 9.71 9.05 -1.73
C ASP A 160 10.33 9.34 -0.36
N PHE A 161 9.90 8.62 0.67
CA PHE A 161 10.53 8.71 1.99
C PHE A 161 11.98 8.22 1.99
N ALA A 162 12.26 7.10 1.30
CA ALA A 162 13.63 6.59 1.15
C ALA A 162 14.53 7.55 0.33
N GLY A 163 13.96 8.30 -0.61
CA GLY A 163 14.65 9.35 -1.35
C GLY A 163 14.93 10.57 -0.49
N MET A 164 13.89 11.10 0.18
CA MET A 164 13.99 12.27 1.05
C MET A 164 14.95 12.06 2.22
N SER A 165 14.93 10.90 2.87
CA SER A 165 15.86 10.58 3.96
C SER A 165 17.33 10.58 3.53
N LYS A 166 17.64 10.08 2.33
CA LYS A 166 19.02 10.12 1.78
C LYS A 166 19.47 11.54 1.45
N VAL A 167 18.57 12.37 0.92
CA VAL A 167 18.86 13.77 0.64
C VAL A 167 19.06 14.54 1.95
N ALA A 168 18.15 14.37 2.91
CA ALA A 168 18.23 15.02 4.22
C ALA A 168 19.50 14.64 4.97
N ALA A 169 19.90 13.36 4.95
CA ALA A 169 21.16 12.92 5.56
C ALA A 169 22.39 13.59 4.92
N LYS A 170 22.41 13.71 3.57
CA LYS A 170 23.53 14.31 2.84
C LYS A 170 23.63 15.82 3.08
N GLU A 171 22.50 16.53 3.03
CA GLU A 171 22.47 17.98 3.28
C GLU A 171 22.73 18.29 4.76
N GLY A 172 22.20 17.47 5.68
CA GLY A 172 22.48 17.56 7.11
C GLY A 172 23.97 17.40 7.42
N ALA A 173 24.65 16.41 6.82
CA ALA A 173 26.10 16.23 6.98
C ALA A 173 26.91 17.43 6.47
N LYS A 174 26.48 18.07 5.37
CA LYS A 174 27.13 19.25 4.81
C LYS A 174 26.96 20.49 5.69
N ALA A 175 25.74 20.72 6.20
CA ALA A 175 25.46 21.80 7.14
C ALA A 175 26.23 21.62 8.44
N PHE A 176 26.26 20.40 9.00
CA PHE A 176 26.99 20.09 10.23
C PHE A 176 28.50 20.28 10.05
N GLY A 177 29.07 19.84 8.92
CA GLY A 177 30.48 20.06 8.60
C GLY A 177 30.87 21.55 8.51
N MET A 178 30.01 22.37 7.88
CA MET A 178 30.24 23.82 7.80
C MET A 178 30.16 24.50 9.18
N HIS A 179 29.17 24.16 10.00
CA HIS A 179 29.04 24.75 11.33
C HIS A 179 30.20 24.34 12.25
N MET A 180 30.61 23.07 12.25
CA MET A 180 31.75 22.60 13.05
C MET A 180 33.07 23.27 12.63
N ALA A 181 33.30 23.47 11.32
CA ALA A 181 34.47 24.21 10.85
C ALA A 181 34.48 25.67 11.33
N GLY A 182 33.31 26.33 11.33
CA GLY A 182 33.16 27.69 11.85
C GLY A 182 33.46 27.80 13.35
N TYR A 183 32.95 26.86 14.16
CA TYR A 183 33.22 26.84 15.61
C TYR A 183 34.68 26.52 15.96
N VAL A 184 35.34 25.66 15.18
CA VAL A 184 36.77 25.39 15.37
C VAL A 184 37.62 26.62 15.04
N LEU A 185 37.30 27.32 13.95
CA LEU A 185 37.99 28.57 13.58
C LEU A 185 37.75 29.69 14.60
N SER A 186 36.51 29.86 15.06
CA SER A 186 36.20 30.88 16.07
C SER A 186 36.83 30.56 17.42
N GLY A 187 36.86 29.28 17.82
CA GLY A 187 37.54 28.82 19.03
C GLY A 187 39.05 29.05 18.99
N LEU A 188 39.70 28.73 17.86
CA LEU A 188 41.14 29.00 17.66
C LEU A 188 41.45 30.50 17.67
N PHE A 189 40.58 31.32 17.10
CA PHE A 189 40.72 32.78 17.12
C PHE A 189 40.61 33.34 18.54
N PHE A 190 39.61 32.91 19.32
CA PHE A 190 39.47 33.29 20.73
C PHE A 190 40.65 32.79 21.58
N MET A 191 41.17 31.60 21.31
CA MET A 191 42.34 31.06 22.00
C MET A 191 43.60 31.89 21.73
N LEU A 192 43.79 32.34 20.48
CA LEU A 192 44.88 33.25 20.09
C LEU A 192 44.75 34.62 20.74
N LEU A 193 43.54 35.20 20.77
CA LEU A 193 43.29 36.46 21.46
C LEU A 193 43.58 36.36 22.96
N PHE A 194 43.14 35.28 23.61
CA PHE A 194 43.41 35.03 25.03
C PHE A 194 44.91 34.86 25.33
N ALA A 195 45.65 34.19 24.44
CA ALA A 195 47.10 34.04 24.57
C ALA A 195 47.83 35.40 24.43
N MET A 196 47.38 36.27 23.52
CA MET A 196 47.93 37.63 23.36
C MET A 196 47.64 38.52 24.58
N MET A 197 46.45 38.40 25.17
CA MET A 197 46.08 39.18 26.37
C MET A 197 46.84 38.78 27.63
N ASN A 198 47.15 37.48 27.80
CA ASN A 198 47.89 36.98 28.96
C ASN A 198 49.42 37.00 28.81
N GLY A 199 49.93 37.25 27.60
CA GLY A 199 51.37 37.39 27.34
C GLY A 199 51.96 38.77 27.67
N CYS A 200 51.12 39.74 28.04
CA CYS A 200 51.51 41.08 28.45
C CYS A 200 51.37 41.25 29.98
N ASN A 201 52.20 40.55 30.75
CA ASN A 201 52.45 40.78 32.18
C ASN A 201 53.81 40.19 32.56
#